data_AF-A0A7Y3JTH3-F1
#
_entry.id   AF-A0A7Y3JTH3-F1
#
_cell.length_a   1.000
_cell.length_b   1.000
_cell.length_c   1.000
_cell.angle_alpha   90.00
_cell.angle_beta   90.00
_cell.angle_gamma   90.00
#
_symmetry.space_group_name_H-M   'P 1'
#
loop_
_entity.id
_entity.type
_entity.pdbx_description
1 polymer ?
#
loop_
_entity_poly.entity_id
_entity_poly.type
_entity_poly.pdbx_seq_one_letter_code
_entity_poly.pdbx_strand_id
1 'polypeptide(L)'
;MRYVLALMLALAPTSARAWWDYGHKTVAAIAWAEVKPATRAKLRTLLARSALLETPMCPARTLEEASVWADCVKPGERFSYAFPWHFQNIDICRPFELKAACLYGNCVSAQVSRNAKLLADKSLPVRERVQAMAFLVHFVGDLHQPLHAADRGDQGGSRTDATYGIVPIKNLHLVWDGYLAERAISTPAAEAKGLLSEARPMDRARLASGTVEDWSRESWDAARRIAYGVGAGDPCAERGGRVVLDDDQIRAAIPEVRAMILRAGLRLAHMLDVAFS
;
A
#
# COMPACT_ATOMS: atom_id res chain seq x y z
N MET A 1 51.45 -6.62 -18.61
CA MET A 1 50.92 -5.76 -17.52
C MET A 1 49.41 -5.91 -17.52
N ARG A 2 48.83 -6.28 -16.38
CA ARG A 2 47.47 -6.84 -16.23
C ARG A 2 46.37 -5.84 -16.58
N TYR A 3 45.37 -6.31 -17.34
CA TYR A 3 44.12 -5.62 -17.65
C TYR A 3 43.31 -5.34 -16.37
N VAL A 4 42.93 -4.08 -16.14
CA VAL A 4 41.95 -3.72 -15.09
C VAL A 4 40.61 -3.50 -15.78
N LEU A 5 39.76 -4.52 -15.72
CA LEU A 5 38.36 -4.45 -16.14
C LEU A 5 37.57 -3.80 -14.99
N ALA A 6 37.14 -2.55 -15.16
CA ALA A 6 36.28 -1.87 -14.20
C ALA A 6 34.87 -2.47 -14.30
N LEU A 7 34.49 -3.28 -13.32
CA LEU A 7 33.15 -3.83 -13.18
C LEU A 7 32.22 -2.71 -12.65
N MET A 8 31.49 -2.04 -13.56
CA MET A 8 30.38 -1.19 -13.14
C MET A 8 29.25 -2.09 -12.62
N LEU A 9 29.12 -2.18 -11.29
CA LEU A 9 27.91 -2.71 -10.67
C LEU A 9 26.75 -1.77 -11.03
N ALA A 10 25.94 -2.17 -12.00
CA ALA A 10 24.63 -1.57 -12.22
C ALA A 10 23.78 -1.84 -10.97
N LEU A 11 23.65 -0.83 -10.10
CA LEU A 11 22.60 -0.78 -9.09
C LEU A 11 21.27 -0.70 -9.84
N ALA A 12 20.65 -1.87 -10.09
CA ALA A 12 19.27 -1.91 -10.53
C ALA A 12 18.42 -1.19 -9.47
N PRO A 13 17.52 -0.26 -9.86
CA PRO A 13 16.61 0.35 -8.92
C PRO A 13 15.78 -0.76 -8.28
N THR A 14 15.96 -0.98 -6.97
CA THR A 14 15.06 -1.82 -6.19
C THR A 14 13.70 -1.13 -6.25
N SER A 15 12.79 -1.67 -7.06
CA SER A 15 11.42 -1.21 -7.11
C SER A 15 10.87 -1.34 -5.69
N ALA A 16 10.60 -0.22 -5.04
CA ALA A 16 9.87 -0.21 -3.78
C ALA A 16 8.55 -0.95 -4.02
N ARG A 17 8.35 -2.00 -3.23
CA ARG A 17 7.09 -2.72 -3.13
C ARG A 17 6.31 -1.97 -2.08
N ALA A 18 5.23 -1.31 -2.48
CA ALA A 18 4.31 -0.66 -1.53
C ALA A 18 3.96 -1.67 -0.44
N TRP A 19 3.87 -1.27 0.84
CA TRP A 19 3.76 -2.18 1.99
C TRP A 19 4.35 -3.56 1.68
N TRP A 20 5.65 -3.79 1.88
CA TRP A 20 6.27 -5.09 1.56
C TRP A 20 5.36 -6.26 1.95
N ASP A 21 5.46 -7.38 1.24
CA ASP A 21 4.55 -8.53 1.30
C ASP A 21 3.76 -8.73 2.62
N TYR A 22 4.42 -8.64 3.78
CA TYR A 22 3.77 -8.75 5.08
C TYR A 22 2.66 -7.74 5.36
N GLY A 23 2.84 -6.46 5.01
CA GLY A 23 1.81 -5.43 5.15
C GLY A 23 0.59 -5.71 4.27
N HIS A 24 0.80 -5.94 2.98
CA HIS A 24 -0.26 -6.30 2.03
C HIS A 24 -1.03 -7.56 2.44
N LYS A 25 -0.31 -8.63 2.81
CA LYS A 25 -0.94 -9.88 3.26
C LYS A 25 -1.74 -9.67 4.54
N THR A 26 -1.28 -8.79 5.44
CA THR A 26 -2.03 -8.44 6.66
C THR A 26 -3.32 -7.69 6.32
N VAL A 27 -3.27 -6.70 5.41
CA VAL A 27 -4.48 -6.00 4.91
C VAL A 27 -5.47 -7.00 4.31
N ALA A 28 -5.00 -7.92 3.48
CA ALA A 28 -5.84 -8.95 2.87
C ALA A 28 -6.41 -9.93 3.90
N ALA A 29 -5.64 -10.36 4.90
CA ALA A 29 -6.10 -11.24 5.96
C ALA A 29 -7.18 -10.59 6.84
N ILE A 30 -7.04 -9.28 7.14
CA ILE A 30 -8.09 -8.50 7.80
C ILE A 30 -9.34 -8.46 6.92
N ALA A 31 -9.19 -8.14 5.64
CA ALA A 31 -10.33 -8.08 4.73
C ALA A 31 -11.06 -9.42 4.63
N TRP A 32 -10.31 -10.52 4.51
CA TRP A 32 -10.85 -11.87 4.44
C TRP A 32 -11.65 -12.26 5.70
N ALA A 33 -11.18 -11.84 6.88
CA ALA A 33 -11.87 -12.08 8.14
C ALA A 33 -13.20 -11.32 8.21
N GLU A 34 -13.27 -10.12 7.64
CA GLU A 34 -14.40 -9.19 7.80
C GLU A 34 -15.43 -9.21 6.66
N VAL A 35 -15.09 -9.72 5.46
CA VAL A 35 -16.09 -9.91 4.39
C VAL A 35 -17.21 -10.86 4.82
N LYS A 36 -18.43 -10.61 4.30
CA LYS A 36 -19.58 -11.49 4.54
C LYS A 36 -19.32 -12.93 4.06
N PRO A 37 -19.92 -13.95 4.69
CA PRO A 37 -19.78 -15.35 4.25
C PRO A 37 -20.12 -15.56 2.77
N ALA A 38 -21.15 -14.88 2.24
CA ALA A 38 -21.53 -14.95 0.84
C ALA A 38 -20.47 -14.35 -0.09
N THR A 39 -19.88 -13.21 0.27
CA THR A 39 -18.75 -12.59 -0.44
C THR A 39 -17.54 -13.51 -0.42
N ARG A 40 -17.22 -14.10 0.74
CA ARG A 40 -16.12 -15.06 0.88
C ARG A 40 -16.29 -16.27 -0.05
N ALA A 41 -17.50 -16.80 -0.19
CA ALA A 41 -17.77 -17.88 -1.13
C ALA A 41 -17.53 -17.46 -2.59
N LYS A 42 -18.03 -16.29 -3.00
CA LYS A 42 -17.82 -15.74 -4.35
C LYS A 42 -16.34 -15.43 -4.64
N LEU A 43 -15.61 -14.91 -3.66
CA LEU A 43 -14.16 -14.70 -3.73
C LEU A 43 -13.41 -16.00 -3.96
N ARG A 44 -13.72 -17.08 -3.21
CA ARG A 44 -13.10 -18.40 -3.44
C ARG A 44 -13.31 -18.88 -4.87
N THR A 45 -14.53 -18.75 -5.40
CA THR A 45 -14.83 -19.12 -6.79
C THR A 45 -14.02 -18.31 -7.79
N LEU A 46 -13.85 -17.00 -7.56
CA LEU A 46 -13.09 -16.13 -8.46
C LEU A 46 -11.57 -16.41 -8.37
N LEU A 47 -11.02 -16.55 -7.16
CA LEU A 47 -9.62 -16.87 -6.91
C LEU A 47 -9.20 -18.23 -7.48
N ALA A 48 -10.11 -19.21 -7.52
CA ALA A 48 -9.89 -20.49 -8.20
C ALA A 48 -9.66 -20.34 -9.72
N ARG A 49 -9.94 -19.17 -10.29
CA ARG A 49 -9.71 -18.83 -11.71
C ARG A 49 -8.46 -17.97 -11.92
N SER A 50 -7.62 -17.80 -10.90
CA SER A 50 -6.41 -16.96 -10.96
C SER A 50 -5.38 -17.42 -11.99
N ALA A 51 -5.40 -18.69 -12.40
CA ALA A 51 -4.60 -19.16 -13.53
C ALA A 51 -4.87 -18.41 -14.85
N LEU A 52 -6.07 -17.83 -15.02
CA LEU A 52 -6.41 -17.00 -16.19
C LEU A 52 -5.58 -15.72 -16.30
N LEU A 53 -4.90 -15.31 -15.22
CA LEU A 53 -3.95 -14.20 -15.26
C LEU A 53 -2.69 -14.54 -16.06
N GLU A 54 -2.37 -15.84 -16.23
CA GLU A 54 -1.19 -16.32 -16.94
C GLU A 54 0.12 -15.71 -16.39
N THR A 55 0.22 -15.62 -15.06
CA THR A 55 1.40 -15.12 -14.33
C THR A 55 1.98 -16.22 -13.46
N PRO A 56 2.60 -17.28 -14.02
CA PRO A 56 3.01 -18.46 -13.25
C PRO A 56 3.99 -18.15 -12.11
N MET A 57 4.81 -17.09 -12.26
CA MET A 57 5.76 -16.63 -11.24
C MET A 57 5.13 -15.69 -10.18
N CYS A 58 3.90 -15.23 -10.41
CA CYS A 58 3.16 -14.32 -9.55
C CYS A 58 1.75 -14.89 -9.35
N PRO A 59 1.56 -15.86 -8.44
CA PRO A 59 0.25 -16.46 -8.22
C PRO A 59 -0.69 -15.49 -7.48
N ALA A 60 -2.00 -15.69 -7.64
CA ALA A 60 -3.06 -14.95 -6.94
C ALA A 60 -4.18 -15.90 -6.48
N ARG A 61 -3.82 -17.02 -5.84
CA ARG A 61 -4.74 -18.13 -5.48
C ARG A 61 -5.47 -17.88 -4.16
N THR A 62 -4.92 -17.03 -3.30
CA THR A 62 -5.57 -16.54 -2.08
C THR A 62 -5.68 -15.02 -2.12
N LEU A 63 -6.43 -14.43 -1.18
CA LEU A 63 -6.52 -12.97 -1.11
C LEU A 63 -5.17 -12.34 -0.73
N GLU A 64 -4.40 -13.04 0.12
CA GLU A 64 -3.03 -12.68 0.50
C GLU A 64 -2.07 -12.76 -0.70
N GLU A 65 -2.14 -13.80 -1.54
CA GLU A 65 -1.36 -13.85 -2.77
C GLU A 65 -1.77 -12.75 -3.77
N ALA A 66 -3.07 -12.51 -3.92
CA ALA A 66 -3.59 -11.44 -4.77
C ALA A 66 -3.11 -10.05 -4.30
N SER A 67 -2.94 -9.86 -2.98
CA SER A 67 -2.49 -8.60 -2.40
C SER A 67 -1.07 -8.20 -2.74
N VAL A 68 -0.23 -9.14 -3.21
CA VAL A 68 1.16 -8.85 -3.63
C VAL A 68 1.35 -9.02 -5.14
N TRP A 69 0.28 -9.40 -5.85
CA TRP A 69 0.35 -9.77 -7.27
C TRP A 69 0.77 -8.59 -8.15
N ALA A 70 0.19 -7.40 -7.93
CA ALA A 70 0.48 -6.22 -8.76
C ALA A 70 1.97 -5.83 -8.71
N ASP A 71 2.56 -5.86 -7.53
CA ASP A 71 4.00 -5.62 -7.33
C ASP A 71 4.89 -6.70 -7.93
N CYS A 72 4.43 -7.94 -7.97
CA CYS A 72 5.16 -9.04 -8.60
C CYS A 72 5.18 -8.89 -10.12
N VAL A 73 4.09 -8.41 -10.73
CA VAL A 73 3.96 -8.35 -12.20
C VAL A 73 4.43 -7.04 -12.80
N LYS A 74 4.37 -5.91 -12.07
CA LYS A 74 4.76 -4.57 -12.58
C LYS A 74 6.16 -4.49 -13.22
N PRO A 75 7.20 -5.27 -12.82
CA PRO A 75 8.50 -5.20 -13.48
C PRO A 75 8.51 -5.85 -14.88
N GLY A 76 7.53 -6.70 -15.20
CA GLY A 76 7.45 -7.38 -16.48
C GLY A 76 6.81 -6.52 -17.57
N GLU A 77 7.20 -6.73 -18.83
CA GLU A 77 6.74 -5.95 -19.99
C GLU A 77 5.20 -5.85 -20.05
N ARG A 78 4.50 -6.97 -19.87
CA ARG A 78 3.03 -7.06 -19.97
C ARG A 78 2.28 -6.16 -18.99
N PHE A 79 2.82 -5.87 -17.81
CA PHE A 79 2.14 -5.08 -16.77
C PHE A 79 2.92 -3.83 -16.35
N SER A 80 3.97 -3.48 -17.08
CA SER A 80 4.79 -2.29 -16.83
C SER A 80 3.99 -0.99 -16.80
N TYR A 81 2.89 -0.92 -17.57
CA TYR A 81 1.95 0.20 -17.56
C TYR A 81 1.31 0.46 -16.19
N ALA A 82 1.27 -0.53 -15.31
CA ALA A 82 0.67 -0.42 -13.98
C ALA A 82 1.61 0.23 -12.97
N PHE A 83 2.89 0.45 -13.29
CA PHE A 83 3.83 1.09 -12.37
C PHE A 83 3.32 2.40 -11.73
N PRO A 84 2.81 3.41 -12.48
CA PRO A 84 2.31 4.64 -11.88
C PRO A 84 1.00 4.47 -11.09
N TRP A 85 0.37 3.30 -11.16
CA TRP A 85 -0.90 3.04 -10.48
C TRP A 85 -0.74 2.79 -8.99
N HIS A 86 0.48 2.55 -8.52
CA HIS A 86 0.75 2.23 -7.11
C HIS A 86 0.73 3.47 -6.21
N PHE A 87 0.83 4.69 -6.75
CA PHE A 87 0.97 5.89 -5.93
C PHE A 87 0.27 7.10 -6.55
N GLN A 88 0.29 8.20 -5.81
CA GLN A 88 -0.10 9.54 -6.23
C GLN A 88 0.73 10.55 -5.45
N ASN A 89 1.42 11.44 -6.16
CA ASN A 89 2.34 12.39 -5.57
C ASN A 89 1.60 13.70 -5.25
N ILE A 90 1.11 13.84 -4.03
CA ILE A 90 0.45 15.05 -3.54
C ILE A 90 1.43 15.84 -2.66
N ASP A 91 1.71 17.08 -3.03
CA ASP A 91 2.65 17.95 -2.30
C ASP A 91 2.16 18.18 -0.85
N ILE A 92 2.96 17.77 0.13
CA ILE A 92 2.65 17.93 1.57
C ILE A 92 2.70 19.39 2.05
N CYS A 93 3.31 20.28 1.26
CA CYS A 93 3.51 21.69 1.58
C CYS A 93 2.52 22.61 0.88
N ARG A 94 1.52 22.03 0.22
CA ARG A 94 0.39 22.73 -0.38
C ARG A 94 -0.93 22.20 0.18
N PRO A 95 -2.04 22.91 0.01
CA PRO A 95 -3.35 22.31 0.26
C PRO A 95 -3.52 21.02 -0.54
N PHE A 96 -4.14 20.00 0.07
CA PHE A 96 -4.41 18.73 -0.61
C PHE A 96 -5.20 18.96 -1.91
N GLU A 97 -4.65 18.43 -3.01
CA GLU A 97 -5.24 18.53 -4.36
C GLU A 97 -5.02 17.20 -5.08
N LEU A 98 -6.08 16.39 -5.18
CA LEU A 98 -5.99 15.03 -5.73
C LEU A 98 -5.99 15.02 -7.27
N LYS A 99 -6.70 15.97 -7.89
CA LYS A 99 -6.96 15.94 -9.34
C LYS A 99 -5.68 16.12 -10.15
N ALA A 100 -4.80 17.02 -9.72
CA ALA A 100 -3.49 17.27 -10.33
C ALA A 100 -2.53 16.11 -10.08
N ALA A 101 -2.61 15.46 -8.92
CA ALA A 101 -1.79 14.27 -8.62
C ALA A 101 -2.26 13.01 -9.36
N CYS A 102 -3.47 13.01 -9.93
CA CYS A 102 -4.09 11.88 -10.60
C CYS A 102 -4.53 12.17 -12.05
N LEU A 103 -3.71 12.89 -12.80
CA LEU A 103 -4.00 13.18 -14.20
C LEU A 103 -4.15 11.88 -15.01
N TYR A 104 -5.16 11.85 -15.87
CA TYR A 104 -5.49 10.72 -16.75
C TYR A 104 -5.81 9.40 -16.02
N GLY A 105 -6.03 9.43 -14.70
CA GLY A 105 -6.35 8.25 -13.90
C GLY A 105 -5.17 7.31 -13.67
N ASN A 106 -3.93 7.72 -13.96
CA ASN A 106 -2.73 6.94 -13.70
C ASN A 106 -2.23 7.15 -12.28
N CYS A 107 -3.06 6.81 -11.31
CA CYS A 107 -2.74 6.91 -9.89
C CYS A 107 -3.56 5.91 -9.07
N VAL A 108 -3.12 5.67 -7.84
CA VAL A 108 -3.72 4.66 -6.95
C VAL A 108 -5.21 4.88 -6.66
N SER A 109 -5.65 6.10 -6.34
CA SER A 109 -7.06 6.37 -6.05
C SER A 109 -7.99 6.11 -7.25
N ALA A 110 -7.58 6.49 -8.46
CA ALA A 110 -8.33 6.19 -9.66
C ALA A 110 -8.39 4.68 -9.93
N GLN A 111 -7.30 3.96 -9.70
CA GLN A 111 -7.28 2.50 -9.92
C GLN A 111 -8.05 1.73 -8.85
N VAL A 112 -8.09 2.17 -7.59
CA VAL A 112 -9.01 1.61 -6.58
C VAL A 112 -10.46 1.71 -7.08
N SER A 113 -10.88 2.91 -7.52
CA SER A 113 -12.24 3.15 -7.99
C SER A 113 -12.57 2.37 -9.28
N ARG A 114 -11.63 2.29 -10.21
CA ARG A 114 -11.78 1.56 -11.48
C ARG A 114 -11.91 0.06 -11.26
N ASN A 115 -11.00 -0.54 -10.50
CA ASN A 115 -10.98 -1.98 -10.28
C ASN A 115 -12.17 -2.45 -9.43
N ALA A 116 -12.67 -1.63 -8.52
CA ALA A 116 -13.94 -1.93 -7.83
C ALA A 116 -15.13 -2.04 -8.81
N LYS A 117 -15.23 -1.13 -9.79
CA LYS A 117 -16.28 -1.17 -10.81
C LYS A 117 -16.13 -2.38 -11.73
N LEU A 118 -14.92 -2.67 -12.20
CA LEU A 118 -14.63 -3.84 -13.05
C LEU A 118 -14.93 -5.15 -12.32
N LEU A 119 -14.62 -5.24 -11.02
CA LEU A 119 -14.94 -6.43 -10.23
C LEU A 119 -16.45 -6.66 -10.11
N ALA A 120 -17.21 -5.57 -9.92
CA ALA A 120 -18.67 -5.59 -9.76
C ALA A 120 -19.41 -5.93 -11.06
N ASP A 121 -18.84 -5.62 -12.22
CA ASP A 121 -19.46 -5.86 -13.51
C ASP A 121 -19.43 -7.36 -13.87
N LYS A 122 -20.61 -8.00 -13.77
CA LYS A 122 -20.80 -9.43 -14.06
C LYS A 122 -20.81 -9.74 -15.56
N SER A 123 -20.88 -8.73 -16.44
CA SER A 123 -20.83 -8.91 -17.90
C SER A 123 -19.41 -9.09 -18.44
N LEU A 124 -18.39 -8.68 -17.65
CA LEU A 124 -16.99 -8.81 -18.04
C LEU A 124 -16.51 -10.27 -18.04
N PRO A 125 -15.54 -10.61 -18.92
CA PRO A 125 -14.86 -11.89 -18.88
C PRO A 125 -14.29 -12.17 -17.48
N VAL A 126 -14.33 -13.44 -17.05
CA VAL A 126 -13.83 -13.85 -15.73
C VAL A 126 -12.38 -13.41 -15.51
N ARG A 127 -11.53 -13.49 -16.54
CA ARG A 127 -10.13 -13.01 -16.49
C ARG A 127 -10.03 -11.55 -16.05
N GLU A 128 -10.83 -10.67 -16.64
CA GLU A 128 -10.83 -9.24 -16.31
C GLU A 128 -11.27 -9.00 -14.86
N ARG A 129 -12.28 -9.74 -14.40
CA ARG A 129 -12.76 -9.64 -13.02
C ARG A 129 -11.74 -10.15 -12.00
N VAL A 130 -11.02 -11.24 -12.31
CA VAL A 130 -9.92 -11.76 -11.49
C VAL A 130 -8.79 -10.73 -11.42
N GLN A 131 -8.40 -10.14 -12.55
CA GLN A 131 -7.36 -9.11 -12.60
C GLN A 131 -7.77 -7.87 -11.82
N ALA A 132 -9.01 -7.41 -11.99
CA ALA A 132 -9.57 -6.29 -11.24
C ALA A 132 -9.59 -6.57 -9.74
N MET A 133 -9.95 -7.78 -9.30
CA MET A 133 -9.85 -8.16 -7.89
C MET A 133 -8.40 -8.08 -7.40
N ALA A 134 -7.42 -8.60 -8.13
CA ALA A 134 -6.03 -8.59 -7.69
C ALA A 134 -5.47 -7.17 -7.55
N PHE A 135 -5.75 -6.32 -8.54
CA PHE A 135 -5.40 -4.90 -8.47
C PHE A 135 -6.13 -4.17 -7.34
N LEU A 136 -7.43 -4.39 -7.15
CA LEU A 136 -8.18 -3.75 -6.08
C LEU A 136 -7.61 -4.09 -4.69
N VAL A 137 -7.34 -5.37 -4.45
CA VAL A 137 -6.80 -5.85 -3.17
C VAL A 137 -5.44 -5.20 -2.86
N HIS A 138 -4.58 -5.09 -3.88
CA HIS A 138 -3.28 -4.44 -3.73
C HIS A 138 -3.41 -2.93 -3.53
N PHE A 139 -4.10 -2.21 -4.43
CA PHE A 139 -4.15 -0.75 -4.43
C PHE A 139 -4.90 -0.15 -3.24
N VAL A 140 -5.83 -0.89 -2.61
CA VAL A 140 -6.39 -0.44 -1.32
C VAL A 140 -5.31 -0.45 -0.23
N GLY A 141 -4.38 -1.41 -0.24
CA GLY A 141 -3.20 -1.41 0.62
C GLY A 141 -2.32 -0.19 0.34
N ASP A 142 -1.90 0.01 -0.92
CA ASP A 142 -1.03 1.12 -1.33
C ASP A 142 -1.58 2.47 -0.90
N LEU A 143 -2.87 2.72 -1.15
CA LEU A 143 -3.50 3.99 -0.82
C LEU A 143 -3.43 4.33 0.67
N HIS A 144 -3.31 3.32 1.54
CA HIS A 144 -3.19 3.49 2.99
C HIS A 144 -1.74 3.55 3.49
N GLN A 145 -0.75 3.42 2.60
CA GLN A 145 0.65 3.72 2.91
C GLN A 145 0.85 5.24 2.73
N PRO A 146 1.20 6.00 3.78
CA PRO A 146 1.32 7.46 3.71
C PRO A 146 2.12 8.00 2.51
N LEU A 147 3.28 7.41 2.25
CA LEU A 147 4.22 7.84 1.23
C LEU A 147 3.82 7.43 -0.19
N HIS A 148 2.74 6.65 -0.35
CA HIS A 148 2.09 6.43 -1.64
C HIS A 148 1.08 7.52 -2.02
N ALA A 149 0.69 8.37 -1.06
CA ALA A 149 -0.29 9.43 -1.26
C ALA A 149 0.30 10.85 -1.05
N ALA A 150 1.62 10.94 -0.91
CA ALA A 150 2.30 12.16 -0.53
C ALA A 150 3.65 12.28 -1.23
N ASP A 151 4.08 13.51 -1.50
CA ASP A 151 5.39 13.81 -2.04
C ASP A 151 5.93 15.11 -1.47
N ARG A 152 7.26 15.21 -1.43
CA ARG A 152 7.98 16.43 -1.05
C ARG A 152 9.04 16.81 -2.10
N GLY A 153 8.78 16.48 -3.37
CA GLY A 153 9.78 16.54 -4.44
C GLY A 153 10.83 15.43 -4.35
N ASP A 154 10.55 14.37 -3.58
CA ASP A 154 11.47 13.29 -3.24
C ASP A 154 10.94 11.90 -3.65
N GLN A 155 9.91 11.87 -4.49
CA GLN A 155 9.25 10.66 -4.99
C GLN A 155 8.68 9.83 -3.83
N GLY A 156 7.88 10.48 -2.99
CA GLY A 156 7.27 9.87 -1.81
C GLY A 156 8.33 9.36 -0.83
N GLY A 157 9.40 10.10 -0.59
CA GLY A 157 10.47 9.70 0.32
C GLY A 157 11.48 8.72 -0.27
N SER A 158 11.33 8.29 -1.52
CA SER A 158 12.30 7.39 -2.18
C SER A 158 13.69 8.01 -2.34
N ARG A 159 13.77 9.34 -2.42
CA ARG A 159 15.01 10.13 -2.51
C ARG A 159 15.41 10.77 -1.18
N THR A 160 14.75 10.41 -0.09
CA THR A 160 15.04 10.94 1.24
C THR A 160 15.81 9.88 2.03
N ASP A 161 17.01 10.25 2.47
CA ASP A 161 17.79 9.44 3.40
C ASP A 161 17.07 9.32 4.74
N ALA A 162 17.09 8.13 5.34
CA ALA A 162 16.52 7.82 6.64
C ALA A 162 17.50 7.04 7.56
N THR A 163 17.31 7.10 8.87
CA THR A 163 17.91 6.18 9.84
C THR A 163 16.76 5.51 10.57
N TYR A 164 16.77 4.17 10.65
CA TYR A 164 15.82 3.40 11.44
C TYR A 164 16.53 2.78 12.65
N GLY A 165 16.27 3.32 13.83
CA GLY A 165 17.02 3.05 15.05
C GLY A 165 18.48 3.48 14.89
N ILE A 166 19.38 2.51 14.78
CA ILE A 166 20.81 2.73 14.51
C ILE A 166 21.21 2.47 13.06
N VAL A 167 20.28 2.02 12.22
CA VAL A 167 20.58 1.53 10.88
C VAL A 167 20.36 2.64 9.84
N PRO A 168 21.42 3.04 9.09
CA PRO A 168 21.30 4.00 8.00
C PRO A 168 20.61 3.38 6.77
N ILE A 169 19.63 4.08 6.18
CA ILE A 169 18.86 3.63 5.01
C ILE A 169 18.74 4.79 4.02
N LYS A 170 19.10 4.60 2.75
CA LYS A 170 19.10 5.70 1.74
C LYS A 170 17.73 5.99 1.12
N ASN A 171 16.66 5.57 1.78
CA ASN A 171 15.30 5.61 1.24
C ASN A 171 14.29 5.51 2.40
N LEU A 172 13.63 6.62 2.73
CA LEU A 172 12.59 6.70 3.74
C LEU A 172 11.39 5.81 3.39
N HIS A 173 11.03 5.74 2.11
CA HIS A 173 9.92 4.93 1.63
C HIS A 173 10.06 3.45 2.03
N LEU A 174 11.26 2.88 1.95
CA LEU A 174 11.53 1.51 2.39
C LEU A 174 11.33 1.28 3.90
N VAL A 175 11.55 2.33 4.72
CA VAL A 175 11.28 2.26 6.16
C VAL A 175 9.80 2.06 6.41
N TRP A 176 8.96 2.79 5.69
CA TRP A 176 7.51 2.76 5.83
C TRP A 176 6.89 1.51 5.24
N ASP A 177 7.31 1.08 4.05
CA ASP A 177 6.80 -0.13 3.41
C ASP A 177 7.13 -1.39 4.21
N GLY A 178 8.36 -1.48 4.73
CA GLY A 178 8.92 -2.70 5.29
C GLY A 178 9.10 -2.63 6.80
N TYR A 179 10.23 -2.07 7.23
CA TYR A 179 10.72 -2.21 8.60
C TYR A 179 9.75 -1.73 9.68
N LEU A 180 9.12 -0.57 9.47
CA LEU A 180 8.17 0.00 10.41
C LEU A 180 6.83 -0.75 10.38
N ALA A 181 6.37 -1.15 9.19
CA ALA A 181 5.18 -1.98 9.01
C ALA A 181 5.31 -3.31 9.75
N GLU A 182 6.39 -4.05 9.49
CA GLU A 182 6.68 -5.33 10.12
C GLU A 182 6.77 -5.23 11.64
N ARG A 183 7.45 -4.19 12.14
CA ARG A 183 7.54 -3.94 13.58
C ARG A 183 6.17 -3.62 14.19
N ALA A 184 5.37 -2.80 13.53
CA ALA A 184 4.02 -2.47 13.98
C ALA A 184 3.15 -3.73 14.02
N ILE A 185 3.19 -4.58 13.00
CA ILE A 185 2.41 -5.83 12.94
C ILE A 185 2.93 -6.91 13.90
N SER A 186 4.16 -6.82 14.44
CA SER A 186 4.74 -7.87 15.29
C SER A 186 4.86 -7.53 16.79
N THR A 187 4.65 -6.28 17.25
CA THR A 187 5.06 -5.86 18.63
C THR A 187 3.96 -5.28 19.56
N PRO A 188 3.33 -6.09 20.44
CA PRO A 188 2.94 -7.45 20.13
C PRO A 188 1.74 -7.36 19.18
N ALA A 189 1.85 -7.86 17.97
CA ALA A 189 0.63 -8.00 17.17
C ALA A 189 0.56 -9.43 16.62
N ALA A 190 -0.59 -10.05 16.89
CA ALA A 190 -0.96 -11.39 16.46
C ALA A 190 -1.52 -11.34 15.04
N GLU A 191 -0.80 -10.65 14.15
CA GLU A 191 -1.17 -10.43 12.75
C GLU A 191 -2.57 -9.78 12.62
N ALA A 192 -3.35 -10.17 11.62
CA ALA A 192 -4.69 -9.62 11.36
C ALA A 192 -5.63 -9.72 12.58
N LYS A 193 -5.59 -10.84 13.32
CA LYS A 193 -6.46 -11.05 14.49
C LYS A 193 -6.13 -10.08 15.63
N GLY A 194 -4.84 -9.85 15.86
CA GLY A 194 -4.37 -8.87 16.85
C GLY A 194 -4.87 -7.48 16.49
N LEU A 195 -4.64 -7.03 15.27
CA LEU A 195 -5.07 -5.70 14.80
C LEU A 195 -6.59 -5.52 14.84
N LEU A 196 -7.35 -6.55 14.45
CA LEU A 196 -8.81 -6.52 14.55
C LEU A 196 -9.31 -6.41 16.00
N SER A 197 -8.56 -6.91 16.98
CA SER A 197 -8.93 -6.79 18.39
C SER A 197 -8.69 -5.39 18.97
N GLU A 198 -7.89 -4.55 18.29
CA GLU A 198 -7.64 -3.16 18.71
C GLU A 198 -8.85 -2.24 18.44
N ALA A 199 -9.68 -2.57 17.44
CA ALA A 199 -10.94 -1.86 17.19
C ALA A 199 -12.14 -2.63 17.72
N ARG A 200 -12.95 -1.94 18.53
CA ARG A 200 -14.27 -2.43 18.96
C ARG A 200 -15.10 -2.73 17.72
N PRO A 201 -15.87 -3.84 17.68
CA PRO A 201 -16.72 -4.17 16.52
C PRO A 201 -17.62 -3.02 16.05
N MET A 202 -18.14 -2.23 16.99
CA MET A 202 -19.01 -1.08 16.71
C MET A 202 -18.28 0.07 15.98
N ASP A 203 -16.96 0.20 16.16
CA ASP A 203 -16.15 1.22 15.49
C ASP A 203 -15.73 0.81 14.08
N ARG A 204 -15.77 -0.50 13.75
CA ARG A 204 -15.27 -1.02 12.47
C ARG A 204 -16.04 -0.48 11.27
N ALA A 205 -17.36 -0.33 11.39
CA ALA A 205 -18.17 0.24 10.32
C ALA A 205 -17.78 1.70 10.01
N ARG A 206 -17.46 2.48 11.06
CA ARG A 206 -16.95 3.85 10.91
C ARG A 206 -15.57 3.86 10.26
N LEU A 207 -14.67 2.97 10.68
CA LEU A 207 -13.32 2.85 10.09
C LEU A 207 -13.35 2.37 8.63
N ALA A 208 -14.34 1.57 8.25
CA ALA A 208 -14.56 1.10 6.88
C ALA A 208 -15.16 2.18 5.94
N SER A 209 -15.64 3.30 6.50
CA SER A 209 -16.34 4.34 5.75
C SER A 209 -15.39 5.34 5.08
N GLY A 210 -15.97 6.28 4.34
CA GLY A 210 -15.28 7.32 3.58
C GLY A 210 -15.20 7.01 2.09
N THR A 211 -14.87 8.02 1.31
CA THR A 211 -14.59 7.92 -0.12
C THR A 211 -13.10 7.67 -0.36
N VAL A 212 -12.75 7.27 -1.58
CA VAL A 212 -11.33 7.10 -1.97
C VAL A 212 -10.55 8.42 -1.86
N GLU A 213 -11.22 9.57 -2.04
CA GLU A 213 -10.60 10.88 -1.81
C GLU A 213 -10.36 11.14 -0.32
N ASP A 214 -11.29 10.76 0.56
CA ASP A 214 -11.09 10.86 2.00
C ASP A 214 -9.89 10.01 2.45
N TRP A 215 -9.76 8.79 1.93
CA TRP A 215 -8.65 7.90 2.26
C TRP A 215 -7.32 8.44 1.72
N SER A 216 -7.33 9.04 0.52
CA SER A 216 -6.18 9.75 -0.04
C SER A 216 -5.72 10.89 0.87
N ARG A 217 -6.67 11.69 1.37
CA ARG A 217 -6.41 12.81 2.27
C ARG A 217 -5.88 12.35 3.61
N GLU A 218 -6.46 11.29 4.19
CA GLU A 218 -5.99 10.69 5.44
C GLU A 218 -4.53 10.21 5.34
N SER A 219 -4.16 9.55 4.24
CA SER A 219 -2.78 9.09 4.01
C SER A 219 -1.83 10.25 3.77
N TRP A 220 -2.25 11.28 3.03
CA TRP A 220 -1.49 12.51 2.85
C TRP A 220 -1.23 13.24 4.18
N ASP A 221 -2.26 13.39 5.03
CA ASP A 221 -2.15 13.98 6.35
C ASP A 221 -1.24 13.15 7.28
N ALA A 222 -1.34 11.81 7.20
CA ALA A 222 -0.44 10.92 7.91
C ALA A 222 1.01 11.10 7.45
N ALA A 223 1.27 11.19 6.15
CA ALA A 223 2.63 11.39 5.65
C ALA A 223 3.21 12.70 6.17
N ARG A 224 2.42 13.78 6.14
CA ARG A 224 2.83 15.09 6.66
C ARG A 224 3.16 15.02 8.15
N ARG A 225 2.30 14.40 8.97
CA ARG A 225 2.44 14.38 10.43
C ARG A 225 3.50 13.41 10.93
N ILE A 226 3.53 12.19 10.39
CA ILE A 226 4.28 11.08 10.97
C ILE A 226 5.30 10.44 10.04
N ALA A 227 5.35 10.74 8.74
CA ALA A 227 6.46 10.29 7.89
C ALA A 227 7.51 11.40 7.72
N TYR A 228 7.06 12.58 7.32
CA TYR A 228 7.90 13.76 7.19
C TYR A 228 8.01 14.51 8.52
N GLY A 229 6.93 14.67 9.29
CA GLY A 229 6.94 15.46 10.53
C GLY A 229 7.79 14.90 11.68
N VAL A 230 8.25 13.65 11.60
CA VAL A 230 9.01 12.99 12.68
C VAL A 230 10.32 13.71 12.94
N GLY A 231 10.52 14.09 14.20
CA GLY A 231 11.75 14.68 14.71
C GLY A 231 12.05 16.11 14.25
N ALA A 232 11.21 16.71 13.41
CA ALA A 232 11.56 17.93 12.68
C ALA A 232 10.66 19.14 12.98
N GLY A 233 9.56 18.97 13.72
CA GLY A 233 8.61 20.04 14.03
C GLY A 233 7.79 20.49 12.81
N ASP A 234 8.44 21.05 11.79
CA ASP A 234 7.84 21.43 10.51
C ASP A 234 8.19 20.39 9.40
N PRO A 235 7.18 19.72 8.80
CA PRO A 235 7.40 18.82 7.66
C PRO A 235 7.87 19.55 6.39
N CYS A 236 7.69 20.87 6.30
CA CYS A 236 7.96 21.67 5.11
C CYS A 236 9.24 22.50 5.15
N ALA A 237 9.79 22.78 6.33
CA ALA A 237 11.04 23.50 6.51
C ALA A 237 12.19 22.85 5.72
N GLU A 238 13.02 23.65 5.03
CA GLU A 238 14.17 23.16 4.25
C GLU A 238 14.99 22.16 5.07
N ARG A 239 15.15 20.94 4.53
CA ARG A 239 15.96 19.91 5.19
C ARG A 239 17.27 19.72 4.46
N GLY A 240 18.35 20.03 5.16
CA GLY A 240 19.61 19.33 4.96
C GLY A 240 19.59 18.03 5.77
N GLY A 241 20.02 16.92 5.16
CA GLY A 241 20.29 15.68 5.87
C GLY A 241 19.14 14.67 5.91
N ARG A 242 19.21 13.79 6.91
CA ARG A 242 18.51 12.51 6.99
C ARG A 242 17.34 12.55 7.95
N VAL A 243 16.23 11.89 7.62
CA VAL A 243 15.13 11.63 8.55
C VAL A 243 15.57 10.58 9.57
N VAL A 244 15.61 10.92 10.84
CA VAL A 244 15.95 9.96 11.90
C VAL A 244 14.64 9.46 12.52
N LEU A 245 14.49 8.14 12.59
CA LEU A 245 13.47 7.45 13.38
C LEU A 245 14.23 6.70 14.48
N ASP A 246 14.44 7.36 15.61
CA ASP A 246 14.96 6.73 16.81
C ASP A 246 13.93 5.78 17.45
N ASP A 247 14.34 5.09 18.51
CA ASP A 247 13.49 4.10 19.17
C ASP A 247 12.17 4.68 19.74
N ASP A 248 12.17 5.94 20.20
CA ASP A 248 10.97 6.61 20.71
C ASP A 248 10.02 6.97 19.56
N GLN A 249 10.56 7.51 18.47
CA GLN A 249 9.82 7.83 17.26
C GLN A 249 9.23 6.58 16.60
N ILE A 250 9.99 5.49 16.54
CA ILE A 250 9.52 4.19 16.07
C ILE A 250 8.35 3.71 16.94
N ARG A 251 8.50 3.73 18.28
CA ARG A 251 7.43 3.33 19.20
C ARG A 251 6.18 4.19 19.03
N ALA A 252 6.34 5.51 18.86
CA ALA A 252 5.23 6.44 18.66
C ALA A 252 4.50 6.22 17.32
N ALA A 253 5.21 5.77 16.28
CA ALA A 253 4.62 5.52 14.95
C ALA A 253 3.84 4.21 14.86
N ILE A 254 4.13 3.20 15.71
CA ILE A 254 3.45 1.89 15.71
C ILE A 254 1.91 1.99 15.69
N PRO A 255 1.24 2.69 16.64
CA PRO A 255 -0.23 2.73 16.67
C PRO A 255 -0.83 3.37 15.42
N GLU A 256 -0.15 4.33 14.80
CA GLU A 256 -0.62 4.99 13.58
C GLU A 256 -0.53 4.07 12.37
N VAL A 257 0.59 3.35 12.22
CA VAL A 257 0.79 2.35 11.17
C VAL A 257 -0.25 1.24 11.29
N ARG A 258 -0.52 0.76 12.50
CA ARG A 258 -1.60 -0.21 12.76
C ARG A 258 -2.96 0.33 12.37
N ALA A 259 -3.28 1.56 12.74
CA ALA A 259 -4.56 2.18 12.39
C ALA A 259 -4.74 2.31 10.88
N MET A 260 -3.67 2.50 10.10
CA MET A 260 -3.72 2.54 8.64
C MET A 260 -3.94 1.16 8.02
N ILE A 261 -3.18 0.15 8.46
CA ILE A 261 -3.34 -1.25 8.01
C ILE A 261 -4.75 -1.76 8.33
N LEU A 262 -5.25 -1.48 9.53
CA LEU A 262 -6.59 -1.86 9.96
C LEU A 262 -7.67 -1.18 9.12
N ARG A 263 -7.57 0.14 8.88
CA ARG A 263 -8.49 0.86 7.99
C ARG A 263 -8.46 0.29 6.58
N ALA A 264 -7.29 0.01 6.02
CA ALA A 264 -7.14 -0.59 4.70
C ALA A 264 -7.88 -1.92 4.59
N GLY A 265 -7.69 -2.82 5.56
CA GLY A 265 -8.36 -4.12 5.56
C GLY A 265 -9.88 -4.03 5.70
N LEU A 266 -10.37 -3.16 6.58
CA LEU A 266 -11.80 -2.91 6.78
C LEU A 266 -12.47 -2.28 5.55
N ARG A 267 -11.81 -1.30 4.93
CA ARG A 267 -12.27 -0.64 3.69
C ARG A 267 -12.26 -1.62 2.52
N LEU A 268 -11.22 -2.45 2.39
CA LEU A 268 -11.16 -3.51 1.40
C LEU A 268 -12.30 -4.52 1.58
N ALA A 269 -12.57 -4.98 2.81
CA ALA A 269 -13.70 -5.87 3.09
C ALA A 269 -15.03 -5.25 2.64
N HIS A 270 -15.26 -3.99 2.98
CA HIS A 270 -16.46 -3.27 2.58
C HIS A 270 -16.60 -3.17 1.04
N MET A 271 -15.52 -2.79 0.35
CA MET A 271 -15.52 -2.69 -1.11
C MET A 271 -15.78 -4.04 -1.79
N LEU A 272 -15.21 -5.13 -1.26
CA LEU A 272 -15.45 -6.48 -1.77
C LEU A 272 -16.91 -6.90 -1.55
N ASP A 273 -17.47 -6.63 -0.36
CA ASP A 273 -18.89 -6.90 -0.08
C ASP A 273 -19.83 -6.15 -1.03
N VAL A 274 -19.52 -4.90 -1.36
CA VAL A 274 -20.27 -4.10 -2.33
C VAL A 274 -20.14 -4.70 -3.74
N ALA A 275 -18.92 -4.99 -4.19
CA ALA A 275 -18.67 -5.51 -5.54
C ALA A 275 -19.30 -6.89 -5.78
N PHE A 276 -19.46 -7.70 -4.74
CA PHE A 276 -20.07 -9.02 -4.83
C PHE A 276 -21.55 -9.06 -4.43
N SER A 277 -22.18 -7.92 -4.17
CA SER A 277 -23.61 -7.86 -3.88
C SER A 277 -24.50 -8.37 -5.02
#